data_AF-A0A6J4XY20-F1
#
_entry.id   AF-A0A6J4XY20-F1
#
_cell.length_a   1.000
_cell.length_b   1.000
_cell.length_c   1.000
_cell.angle_alpha   90.00
_cell.angle_beta   90.00
_cell.angle_gamma   90.00
#
_symmetry.space_group_name_H-M   'P 1'
#
loop_
_entity.id
_entity.type
_entity.pdbx_description
1 polymer ?
#
loop_
_entity_poly.entity_id
_entity_poly.type
_entity_poly.pdbx_seq_one_letter_code
_entity_poly.pdbx_strand_id
1 'polypeptide(L)' 'MKELSLEKVYDLLGTGRIPGSEIELKKLRIRIRELVDSNGEDWVRENRQKLLFEWEYIVREGMIGN' A
#
# COMPACT_ATOMS: atom_id res chain seq x y z
N MET A 1 13.47 2.53 -7.54
CA MET A 1 13.29 1.52 -6.46
C MET A 1 12.41 0.38 -6.96
N LYS A 2 12.59 -0.84 -6.45
CA LYS A 2 11.81 -2.01 -6.89
C LYS A 2 10.55 -2.15 -6.02
N GLU A 3 9.39 -2.03 -6.66
CA GLU A 3 8.09 -2.29 -6.05
C GLU A 3 7.99 -3.70 -5.45
N LEU A 4 7.22 -3.85 -4.37
CA LEU A 4 6.83 -5.17 -3.86
C LEU A 4 5.94 -5.89 -4.88
N SER A 5 5.87 -7.22 -4.85
CA SER A 5 4.82 -7.92 -5.59
C SER A 5 3.44 -7.59 -4.98
N LEU A 6 2.39 -7.69 -5.78
CA LEU A 6 1.02 -7.46 -5.31
C LEU A 6 0.65 -8.44 -4.20
N GLU A 7 1.02 -9.72 -4.36
CA GLU A 7 0.85 -10.76 -3.35
C GLU A 7 1.51 -10.41 -2.01
N LYS A 8 2.74 -9.86 -2.03
CA LYS A 8 3.41 -9.45 -0.80
C LYS A 8 2.74 -8.24 -0.14
N VAL A 9 2.17 -7.32 -0.92
CA VAL A 9 1.36 -6.23 -0.36
C VAL A 9 0.08 -6.76 0.27
N TYR A 10 -0.58 -7.76 -0.34
CA TYR A 10 -1.75 -8.40 0.23
C TYR A 10 -1.46 -9.12 1.55
N ASP A 11 -0.31 -9.80 1.64
CA ASP A 11 0.18 -10.40 2.89
C ASP A 11 0.36 -9.33 3.99
N LEU A 12 1.08 -8.26 3.67
CA LEU A 12 1.39 -7.19 4.63
C LEU A 12 0.15 -6.43 5.10
N LEU A 13 -0.78 -6.13 4.19
CA LEU A 13 -2.00 -5.39 4.52
C LEU A 13 -3.14 -6.30 5.01
N GLY A 14 -3.01 -7.62 4.86
CA GLY A 14 -4.00 -8.62 5.30
C GLY A 14 -5.27 -8.65 4.45
N THR A 15 -5.25 -8.11 3.23
CA THR A 15 -6.39 -8.11 2.30
C THR A 15 -5.94 -8.05 0.85
N GLY A 16 -6.64 -8.81 0.00
CA GLY A 16 -6.53 -8.72 -1.47
C GLY A 16 -7.47 -7.68 -2.10
N ARG A 17 -8.35 -7.08 -1.30
CA ARG A 17 -9.34 -6.09 -1.76
C ARG A 17 -8.84 -4.69 -1.44
N ILE A 18 -7.95 -4.19 -2.28
CA ILE A 18 -7.39 -2.85 -2.16
C ILE A 18 -7.92 -2.02 -3.35
N PRO A 19 -8.59 -0.88 -3.13
CA PRO A 19 -9.06 -0.05 -4.23
C PRO A 19 -7.91 0.63 -4.96
N GLY A 20 -8.14 0.97 -6.22
CA GLY A 20 -7.19 1.66 -7.08
C GLY A 20 -7.04 0.99 -8.45
N SER A 21 -6.78 1.82 -9.45
CA SER A 21 -6.32 1.43 -10.78
C SER A 21 -4.94 0.77 -10.72
N GLU A 22 -4.49 0.19 -11.84
CA GLU A 22 -3.15 -0.42 -11.92
C GLU A 22 -2.02 0.56 -11.58
N ILE A 23 -2.14 1.84 -11.99
CA ILE A 23 -1.16 2.88 -11.70
C ILE A 23 -1.14 3.21 -10.21
N GLU A 24 -2.30 3.30 -9.58
CA GLU A 24 -2.43 3.56 -8.14
C GLU A 24 -1.88 2.38 -7.34
N LEU A 25 -2.26 1.14 -7.68
CA LEU A 25 -1.72 -0.06 -7.03
C LEU A 25 -0.20 -0.16 -7.19
N LYS A 26 0.35 0.28 -8.33
CA LYS A 26 1.80 0.39 -8.51
C LYS A 26 2.43 1.37 -7.51
N LYS A 27 1.83 2.56 -7.34
CA LYS A 27 2.28 3.57 -6.37
C LYS A 27 2.17 3.05 -4.94
N LEU A 28 1.09 2.34 -4.60
CA LEU A 28 0.97 1.67 -3.30
C LEU A 28 2.09 0.66 -3.08
N ARG A 29 2.39 -0.19 -4.06
CA ARG A 29 3.47 -1.21 -3.95
C ARG A 29 4.85 -0.59 -3.73
N ILE A 30 5.10 0.60 -4.28
CA ILE A 30 6.31 1.38 -3.99
C ILE A 30 6.25 1.95 -2.58
N ARG A 31 5.11 2.52 -2.18
CA ARG A 31 4.98 3.14 -0.86
C ARG A 31 5.10 2.14 0.29
N ILE A 32 4.51 0.96 0.15
CA ILE A 32 4.65 -0.12 1.14
C ILE A 32 6.10 -0.61 1.20
N ARG A 33 6.83 -0.67 0.06
CA ARG A 33 8.26 -0.99 0.06
C ARG A 33 9.03 0.02 0.92
N GLU A 34 8.82 1.31 0.71
CA GLU A 34 9.49 2.37 1.49
C GLU A 34 9.22 2.25 2.98
N LEU A 35 7.98 1.93 3.36
CA LEU A 35 7.60 1.75 4.76
C LEU A 35 8.27 0.51 5.38
N VAL A 36 8.36 -0.60 4.63
CA VAL A 36 9.09 -1.80 5.05
C VAL A 36 10.58 -1.51 5.19
N ASP A 37 11.19 -0.83 4.22
CA ASP A 37 12.61 -0.53 4.25
C ASP A 37 12.98 0.42 5.41
N SER A 38 12.06 1.30 5.81
CA SER A 38 12.27 2.27 6.89
C SER A 38 11.93 1.74 8.29
N ASN A 39 10.90 0.90 8.43
CA ASN A 39 10.36 0.50 9.74
C ASN A 39 10.34 -1.02 9.97
N GLY A 40 10.57 -1.83 8.94
CA GLY A 40 10.38 -3.29 8.97
C GLY A 40 8.95 -3.74 8.63
N GLU A 41 8.81 -5.02 8.30
CA GLU A 41 7.51 -5.59 7.91
C GLU A 41 6.51 -5.64 9.07
N ASP A 42 6.97 -5.91 10.29
CA ASP A 42 6.08 -6.06 11.45
C ASP A 42 5.37 -4.76 11.78
N TRP A 43 6.07 -3.62 11.67
CA TRP A 43 5.46 -2.31 11.81
C TRP A 43 4.33 -2.09 10.78
N VAL A 44 4.54 -2.51 9.52
CA VAL A 44 3.51 -2.40 8.47
C VAL A 44 2.30 -3.27 8.81
N ARG A 45 2.51 -4.48 9.33
CA ARG A 45 1.42 -5.38 9.75
C ARG A 45 0.63 -4.82 10.93
N GLU A 46 1.31 -4.24 11.91
CA GLU A 46 0.69 -3.58 13.07
C GLU A 46 -0.14 -2.35 12.67
N ASN A 47 0.33 -1.61 11.66
CA ASN A 47 -0.32 -0.38 11.19
C ASN A 47 -1.26 -0.59 9.99
N ARG A 48 -1.48 -1.83 9.55
CA ARG A 48 -2.21 -2.14 8.30
C ARG A 48 -3.59 -1.49 8.17
N GLN A 49 -4.34 -1.42 9.27
CA GLN A 49 -5.68 -0.82 9.28
C GLN A 49 -5.63 0.68 8.96
N LYS A 50 -4.66 1.39 9.56
CA LYS A 50 -4.43 2.81 9.29
C LYS A 50 -3.98 3.03 7.85
N LEU A 51 -3.03 2.22 7.37
CA LEU A 51 -2.52 2.31 6.00
C LEU A 51 -3.61 2.07 4.95
N LEU A 52 -4.50 1.09 5.19
CA LEU A 52 -5.64 0.82 4.32
C LEU A 52 -6.61 2.00 4.32
N PHE A 53 -6.97 2.53 5.48
CA PHE A 53 -7.86 3.69 5.58
C PHE A 53 -7.30 4.93 4.86
N GLU A 54 -6.03 5.23 5.08
CA GLU A 54 -5.34 6.35 4.40
C GLU A 54 -5.31 6.13 2.88
N TRP A 55 -5.03 4.90 2.43
CA TRP A 55 -5.01 4.57 1.01
C TRP A 55 -6.39 4.70 0.36
N GLU A 56 -7.44 4.18 1.00
CA GLU A 56 -8.82 4.31 0.53
C GLU A 56 -9.23 5.78 0.38
N TYR A 57 -8.87 6.61 1.36
CA TYR A 57 -9.10 8.05 1.30
C TYR A 57 -8.36 8.70 0.12
N ILE A 58 -7.08 8.35 -0.07
CA ILE A 58 -6.25 8.87 -1.17
C ILE A 58 -6.84 8.56 -2.55
N VAL A 59 -7.26 7.30 -2.77
CA VAL A 59 -7.87 6.85 -4.04
C VAL A 59 -9.21 7.52 -4.25
N ARG A 60 -10.06 7.59 -3.20
CA ARG A 60 -11.39 8.19 -3.28
C ARG A 60 -11.35 9.66 -3.68
N GLU A 61 -10.43 10.43 -3.10
CA GLU A 61 -10.32 11.87 -3.35
C GLU A 61 -9.54 12.20 -4.64
N GLY A 62 -9.10 11.19 -5.40
CA GLY A 62 -8.35 11.39 -6.64
C GLY A 62 -7.00 12.11 -6.41
N MET A 63 -6.44 12.01 -5.20
CA MET A 63 -5.20 12.71 -4.83
C MET A 63 -3.96 12.13 -5.51
N ILE A 64 -4.08 10.99 -6.18
CA ILE A 64 -3.04 10.41 -7.00
C ILE A 64 -3.23 10.91 -8.44
N GLY A 65 -2.51 11.97 -8.80
CA GLY A 65 -2.45 12.46 -10.19
C GLY A 65 -1.92 11.37 -11.14
N ASN A 66 -2.46 11.32 -12.36
CA ASN A 66 -2.01 10.44 -13.45
C ASN A 66 -0.49 10.56 -13.67
#